data_AF-A0A915P139-F1
#
_entry.id   AF-A0A915P139-F1
#
_cell.length_a   1.000
_cell.length_b   1.000
_cell.length_c   1.000
_cell.angle_alpha   90.00
_cell.angle_beta   90.00
_cell.angle_gamma   90.00
#
_symmetry.space_group_name_H-M   'P 1'
#
loop_
_entity.id
_entity.type
_entity.pdbx_description
1 polymer ?
#
loop_
_entity_poly.entity_id
_entity_poly.type
_entity_poly.pdbx_seq_one_letter_code
_entity_poly.pdbx_strand_id
1 'polypeptide(L)'
;MDRNTAENLSNGIQLNNIKEEEKKSFISKNNREQKACTSLPQTATATSAASRPNSPITTTKSFCAAVDDASWLSFISFAWMFPWMWNCYKQRVCTDPTNVNLWRCKHIFNEEKQRSTSLGQKPSLTFAVFRFIRFRLFLACAVFLFCLVFGFIGPTCLVRGLIAFVEKPPRLLDGSINYSTGVYFALAIFVVEILRVLAYSATWAISYRTAIRTRGAVLALLYRTLLGSKSMRVKSSAEVINIFANEGQRIFDAVTFAPLVIIGPFVLIGGLIYLLRVIGPLSLLGVGVFFVFDIIQAILGIMLLKYRKLTIEQTEKRMGLIGEILTCIKCIKLNAWEMLFYRRGFGI
;
A
#
# COMPACT_ATOMS: atom_id res chain seq x y z
N MET A 1 -59.73 -1.60 -22.18
CA MET A 1 -58.47 -1.72 -21.39
C MET A 1 -58.37 -3.15 -20.94
N ASP A 2 -57.43 -3.88 -21.55
CA ASP A 2 -57.37 -5.35 -21.49
C ASP A 2 -57.05 -5.87 -20.09
N ARG A 3 -57.76 -6.93 -19.68
CA ARG A 3 -57.50 -7.67 -18.44
C ARG A 3 -56.04 -8.09 -18.30
N ASN A 4 -55.35 -8.36 -19.41
CA ASN A 4 -53.93 -8.69 -19.45
C ASN A 4 -53.01 -7.55 -19.01
N THR A 5 -53.40 -6.28 -19.18
CA THR A 5 -52.58 -5.15 -18.74
C THR A 5 -52.68 -4.95 -17.23
N ALA A 6 -53.84 -5.20 -16.64
CA ALA A 6 -54.06 -5.13 -15.19
C ALA A 6 -53.35 -6.27 -14.44
N GLU A 7 -53.33 -7.48 -14.99
CA GLU A 7 -52.58 -8.62 -14.42
C GLU A 7 -51.06 -8.40 -14.45
N ASN A 8 -50.52 -7.84 -15.53
CA ASN A 8 -49.09 -7.56 -15.63
C ASN A 8 -48.63 -6.43 -14.69
N LEU A 9 -49.47 -5.41 -14.49
CA LEU A 9 -49.22 -4.36 -13.48
C LEU A 9 -49.30 -4.91 -12.05
N SER A 10 -50.28 -5.76 -11.75
CA SER A 10 -50.42 -6.43 -10.45
C SER A 10 -49.21 -7.33 -10.14
N ASN A 11 -48.77 -8.12 -11.13
CA ASN A 11 -47.60 -8.99 -11.00
C ASN A 11 -46.29 -8.18 -10.87
N GLY A 12 -46.16 -7.05 -11.56
CA GLY A 12 -45.01 -6.15 -11.43
C GLY A 12 -44.92 -5.46 -10.07
N ILE A 13 -46.06 -5.05 -9.50
CA ILE A 13 -46.13 -4.46 -8.15
C ILE A 13 -45.82 -5.51 -7.08
N GLN A 14 -46.34 -6.74 -7.23
CA GLN A 14 -46.01 -7.87 -6.36
C GLN A 14 -44.51 -8.20 -6.38
N LEU A 15 -43.89 -8.26 -7.57
CA LEU A 15 -42.45 -8.57 -7.69
C LEU A 15 -41.55 -7.48 -7.07
N ASN A 16 -41.97 -6.22 -7.17
CA ASN A 16 -41.24 -5.11 -6.54
C ASN A 16 -41.39 -5.09 -5.02
N ASN A 17 -42.58 -5.42 -4.49
CA ASN A 17 -42.79 -5.56 -3.06
C ASN A 17 -41.98 -6.73 -2.47
N ILE A 18 -41.89 -7.86 -3.18
CA ILE A 18 -41.06 -9.00 -2.78
C ILE A 18 -39.57 -8.61 -2.75
N LYS A 19 -39.08 -7.86 -3.75
CA LYS A 19 -37.68 -7.37 -3.77
C LYS A 19 -37.40 -6.34 -2.67
N GLU A 20 -38.37 -5.47 -2.35
CA GLU A 20 -38.29 -4.52 -1.23
C GLU A 20 -38.26 -5.25 0.12
N GLU A 21 -39.08 -6.28 0.30
CA GLU A 21 -39.08 -7.10 1.51
C GLU A 21 -37.82 -7.95 1.65
N GLU A 22 -37.30 -8.53 0.57
CA GLU A 22 -35.99 -9.20 0.60
C GLU A 22 -34.86 -8.22 0.95
N LYS A 23 -34.91 -6.98 0.44
CA LYS A 23 -33.93 -5.94 0.76
C LYS A 23 -34.03 -5.50 2.22
N LYS A 24 -35.25 -5.33 2.77
CA LYS A 24 -35.50 -4.99 4.18
C LYS A 24 -35.13 -6.14 5.12
N SER A 25 -35.44 -7.37 4.74
CA SER A 25 -35.03 -8.61 5.42
C SER A 25 -33.51 -8.74 5.45
N PHE A 26 -32.83 -8.46 4.34
CA PHE A 26 -31.38 -8.49 4.24
C PHE A 26 -30.71 -7.40 5.07
N ILE A 27 -31.24 -6.17 5.07
CA ILE A 27 -30.76 -5.07 5.92
C ILE A 27 -30.99 -5.37 7.42
N SER A 28 -32.11 -5.96 7.77
CA SER A 28 -32.43 -6.40 9.14
C SER A 28 -31.50 -7.51 9.62
N LYS A 29 -31.21 -8.51 8.77
CA LYS A 29 -30.22 -9.57 9.04
C LYS A 29 -28.82 -8.98 9.20
N ASN A 30 -28.45 -8.05 8.33
CA ASN A 30 -27.14 -7.37 8.36
C ASN A 30 -26.98 -6.50 9.63
N ASN A 31 -28.02 -5.79 10.06
CA ASN A 31 -28.02 -5.02 11.32
C ASN A 31 -28.00 -5.93 12.55
N ARG A 32 -28.62 -7.12 12.51
CA ARG A 32 -28.52 -8.12 13.59
C ARG A 32 -27.14 -8.77 13.64
N GLU A 33 -26.53 -9.09 12.51
CA GLU A 33 -25.18 -9.65 12.44
C GLU A 33 -24.11 -8.62 12.85
N GLN A 34 -24.30 -7.36 12.48
CA GLN A 34 -23.42 -6.26 12.89
C GLN A 34 -23.56 -5.93 14.38
N LYS A 35 -24.78 -5.98 14.94
CA LYS A 35 -24.98 -5.90 16.40
C LYS A 35 -24.41 -7.13 17.13
N ALA A 36 -24.58 -8.34 16.59
CA ALA A 36 -24.02 -9.57 17.16
C ALA A 36 -22.47 -9.57 17.14
N CYS A 37 -21.83 -9.05 16.10
CA CYS A 37 -20.38 -8.86 16.04
C CYS A 37 -19.86 -7.78 17.00
N THR A 38 -20.71 -6.83 17.41
CA THR A 38 -20.35 -5.78 18.37
C THR A 38 -20.60 -6.23 19.82
N SER A 39 -21.45 -7.25 20.02
CA SER A 39 -21.86 -7.74 21.35
C SER A 39 -21.30 -9.10 21.75
N LEU A 40 -20.55 -9.81 20.88
CA LEU A 40 -19.93 -11.09 21.22
C LEU A 40 -18.72 -10.86 22.14
N PRO A 41 -18.72 -11.38 23.39
CA PRO A 41 -17.49 -11.50 24.14
C PRO A 41 -16.55 -12.44 23.38
N GLN A 42 -15.27 -12.07 23.31
CA GLN A 42 -14.20 -12.89 22.76
C GLN A 42 -14.06 -14.19 23.59
N THR A 43 -14.88 -15.20 23.32
CA THR A 43 -14.74 -16.53 23.89
C THR A 43 -14.88 -17.58 22.80
N ALA A 44 -13.74 -18.23 22.57
CA ALA A 44 -13.45 -19.49 21.90
C ALA A 44 -14.61 -20.37 21.39
N THR A 45 -14.40 -20.89 20.18
CA THR A 45 -14.67 -22.30 19.89
C THR A 45 -13.49 -22.88 19.13
N ALA A 46 -12.67 -23.65 19.85
CA ALA A 46 -11.74 -24.62 19.29
C ALA A 46 -12.28 -26.02 19.63
N THR A 47 -12.50 -26.83 18.61
CA THR A 47 -12.64 -28.30 18.72
C THR A 47 -11.48 -28.87 17.89
N SER A 48 -10.40 -29.27 18.55
CA SER A 48 -10.13 -30.64 19.04
C SER A 48 -9.23 -31.43 18.08
N ALA A 49 -7.92 -31.41 18.33
CA ALA A 49 -7.02 -32.53 18.09
C ALA A 49 -5.88 -32.49 19.14
N ALA A 50 -5.66 -33.62 19.78
CA ALA A 50 -5.01 -33.77 21.08
C ALA A 50 -3.47 -33.66 21.08
N SER A 51 -2.89 -33.01 22.09
CA SER A 51 -1.99 -33.62 23.10
C SER A 51 -1.02 -32.61 23.77
N ARG A 52 -0.79 -32.85 25.08
CA ARG A 52 0.12 -32.22 26.07
C ARG A 52 -0.46 -31.11 26.97
N PRO A 53 -0.47 -31.29 28.32
CA PRO A 53 -0.95 -30.30 29.27
C PRO A 53 0.16 -29.36 29.75
N ASN A 54 -0.27 -28.18 30.16
CA ASN A 54 0.42 -27.20 31.02
C ASN A 54 1.34 -26.17 30.36
N SER A 55 0.72 -25.17 29.73
CA SER A 55 1.07 -23.77 29.97
C SER A 55 -0.21 -22.96 30.16
N PRO A 56 -0.28 -22.01 31.11
CA PRO A 56 -1.47 -21.19 31.28
C PRO A 56 -1.63 -20.31 30.03
N ILE A 57 -2.65 -20.60 29.23
CA ILE A 57 -3.08 -19.76 28.10
C ILE A 57 -3.57 -18.45 28.72
N THR A 58 -2.63 -17.52 28.88
CA THR A 58 -2.94 -16.15 29.25
C THR A 58 -3.75 -15.58 28.09
N THR A 59 -5.01 -15.22 28.35
CA THR A 59 -5.88 -14.56 27.38
C THR A 59 -5.27 -13.19 27.06
N THR A 60 -4.35 -13.15 26.11
CA THR A 60 -3.72 -11.91 25.67
C THR A 60 -4.76 -11.10 24.93
N LYS A 61 -5.26 -10.04 25.57
CA LYS A 61 -6.07 -9.01 24.92
C LYS A 61 -5.35 -8.59 23.64
N SER A 62 -5.92 -8.92 22.48
CA SER A 62 -5.42 -8.50 21.18
C SER A 62 -5.49 -6.98 21.13
N PHE A 63 -4.34 -6.33 21.16
CA PHE A 63 -4.26 -4.87 21.08
C PHE A 63 -4.31 -4.50 19.60
N CYS A 64 -5.42 -3.89 19.19
CA CYS A 64 -5.57 -3.38 17.83
C CYS A 64 -4.78 -2.08 17.68
N ALA A 65 -4.18 -1.85 16.52
CA ALA A 65 -3.55 -0.57 16.25
C ALA A 65 -4.64 0.51 16.23
N ALA A 66 -4.61 1.44 17.20
CA ALA A 66 -5.58 2.54 17.35
C ALA A 66 -5.41 3.64 16.28
N VAL A 67 -5.19 3.23 15.02
CA VAL A 67 -4.97 4.14 13.88
C VAL A 67 -6.26 4.87 13.53
N ASP A 68 -7.42 4.21 13.65
CA ASP A 68 -8.70 4.82 13.33
C ASP A 68 -9.14 5.85 14.39
N ASP A 69 -8.61 5.77 15.62
CA ASP A 69 -8.89 6.70 16.72
C ASP A 69 -7.82 7.82 16.84
N ALA A 70 -6.77 7.78 16.02
CA ALA A 70 -5.69 8.74 16.08
C ALA A 70 -6.14 10.13 15.59
N SER A 71 -5.82 11.17 16.36
CA SER A 71 -5.95 12.56 15.90
C SER A 71 -5.13 12.79 14.63
N TRP A 72 -5.54 13.74 13.78
CA TRP A 72 -4.85 14.04 12.52
C TRP A 72 -3.35 14.32 12.68
N LEU A 73 -2.94 15.06 13.73
CA LEU A 73 -1.52 15.29 14.03
C LEU A 73 -0.79 14.01 14.45
N SER A 74 -1.42 13.16 15.27
CA SER A 74 -0.86 11.86 15.66
C SER A 74 -0.72 10.93 14.45
N PHE A 75 -1.68 10.98 13.52
CA PHE A 75 -1.65 10.23 12.28
C PHE A 75 -0.48 10.65 11.38
N ILE A 76 -0.29 11.97 11.19
CA ILE A 76 0.78 12.52 10.33
C ILE A 76 2.17 12.33 10.93
N SER A 77 2.30 12.46 12.26
CA SER A 77 3.57 12.27 12.98
C SER A 77 3.91 10.80 13.25
N PHE A 78 3.05 9.86 12.83
CA PHE A 78 3.14 8.43 13.16
C PHE A 78 3.19 8.14 14.68
N ALA A 79 2.74 9.07 15.51
CA ALA A 79 2.82 8.92 16.97
C ALA A 79 1.99 7.73 17.48
N TRP A 80 0.91 7.38 16.78
CA TRP A 80 0.10 6.18 17.05
C TRP A 80 0.88 4.87 16.96
N MET A 81 2.04 4.86 16.28
CA MET A 81 2.87 3.67 16.09
C MET A 81 3.73 3.38 17.33
N PHE A 82 4.08 4.38 18.14
CA PHE A 82 4.92 4.18 19.33
C PHE A 82 4.31 3.20 20.35
N PRO A 83 3.02 3.31 20.75
CA PRO A 83 2.41 2.33 21.64
C PRO A 83 2.41 0.92 21.05
N TRP A 84 2.22 0.79 19.73
CA TRP A 84 2.25 -0.48 19.03
C TRP A 84 3.67 -1.09 19.05
N MET A 85 4.69 -0.30 18.69
CA MET A 85 6.09 -0.74 18.74
C MET A 85 6.53 -1.16 20.14
N TRP A 86 6.11 -0.41 21.16
CA TRP A 86 6.40 -0.73 22.56
C TRP A 86 5.79 -2.08 22.98
N ASN A 87 4.58 -2.38 22.51
CA ASN A 87 3.93 -3.66 22.78
C ASN A 87 4.57 -4.82 22.00
N CYS A 88 5.01 -4.58 20.76
CA CYS A 88 5.80 -5.54 19.98
C CYS A 88 7.14 -5.86 20.65
N TYR A 89 7.82 -4.84 21.18
CA TYR A 89 9.04 -5.01 21.98
C TYR A 89 8.80 -5.89 23.21
N LYS A 90 7.62 -5.75 23.85
CA LYS A 90 7.17 -6.60 24.97
C LYS A 90 6.60 -7.96 24.55
N GLN A 91 6.81 -8.40 23.31
CA GLN A 91 6.39 -9.70 22.76
C GLN A 91 4.88 -9.99 22.87
N ARG A 92 4.04 -8.95 22.83
CA ARG A 92 2.58 -9.14 22.80
C ARG A 92 2.10 -9.33 21.36
N VAL A 93 1.26 -10.34 21.13
CA VAL A 93 0.66 -10.62 19.81
C VAL A 93 -0.28 -9.48 19.43
N CYS A 94 0.07 -8.74 18.38
CA CYS A 94 -0.76 -7.68 17.82
C CYS A 94 -1.54 -8.23 16.62
N THR A 95 -2.86 -8.09 16.63
CA THR A 95 -3.71 -8.53 15.51
C THR A 95 -4.40 -7.32 14.89
N ASP A 96 -4.16 -7.09 13.60
CA ASP A 96 -4.82 -6.03 12.83
C ASP A 96 -6.22 -6.51 12.39
N PRO A 97 -7.27 -5.67 12.32
CA PRO A 97 -8.61 -6.09 11.92
C PRO A 97 -8.68 -6.18 10.38
N THR A 98 -7.99 -7.16 9.82
CA THR A 98 -7.92 -7.45 8.38
C THR A 98 -9.30 -7.76 7.77
N ASN A 99 -10.25 -8.20 8.60
CA ASN A 99 -11.56 -8.68 8.18
C ASN A 99 -12.45 -7.60 7.54
N VAL A 100 -12.40 -6.35 8.02
CA VAL A 100 -13.27 -5.27 7.51
C VAL A 100 -12.87 -4.87 6.08
N ASN A 101 -11.56 -4.74 5.84
CA ASN A 101 -11.04 -4.40 4.51
C ASN A 101 -11.30 -5.52 3.49
N LEU A 102 -11.22 -6.77 3.93
CA LEU A 102 -11.55 -7.95 3.12
C LEU A 102 -13.02 -7.92 2.64
N TRP A 103 -13.97 -7.72 3.56
CA TRP A 103 -15.40 -7.71 3.20
C TRP A 103 -15.73 -6.61 2.19
N ARG A 104 -15.18 -5.41 2.39
CA ARG A 104 -15.39 -4.28 1.48
C ARG A 104 -14.83 -4.53 0.09
N CYS A 105 -13.61 -5.07 -0.02
CA CYS A 105 -13.03 -5.40 -1.32
C CYS A 105 -13.78 -6.54 -2.02
N LYS A 106 -14.21 -7.57 -1.27
CA LYS A 106 -15.02 -8.66 -1.81
C LYS A 106 -16.34 -8.17 -2.37
N HIS A 107 -17.00 -7.25 -1.66
CA HIS A 107 -18.24 -6.65 -2.12
C HIS A 107 -18.06 -5.91 -3.46
N ILE A 108 -17.06 -5.03 -3.56
CA ILE A 108 -16.75 -4.29 -4.80
C ILE A 108 -16.38 -5.24 -5.95
N PHE A 109 -15.62 -6.29 -5.66
CA PHE A 109 -15.28 -7.29 -6.67
C PHE A 109 -16.50 -8.06 -7.16
N ASN A 110 -17.44 -8.39 -6.27
CA ASN A 110 -18.70 -9.05 -6.64
C ASN A 110 -19.61 -8.12 -7.45
N GLU A 111 -19.70 -6.82 -7.11
CA GLU A 111 -20.40 -5.82 -7.92
C GLU A 111 -19.81 -5.74 -9.33
N GLU A 112 -18.48 -5.71 -9.45
CA GLU A 112 -17.81 -5.68 -10.74
C GLU A 112 -18.07 -6.97 -11.52
N LYS A 113 -18.05 -8.12 -10.85
CA LYS A 113 -18.39 -9.40 -11.48
C LYS A 113 -19.81 -9.39 -12.05
N GLN A 114 -20.79 -8.90 -11.29
CA GLN A 114 -22.18 -8.78 -11.75
C GLN A 114 -22.31 -7.80 -12.93
N ARG A 115 -21.61 -6.67 -12.86
CA ARG A 115 -21.56 -5.67 -13.93
C ARG A 115 -20.96 -6.23 -15.21
N SER A 116 -19.79 -6.89 -15.13
CA SER A 116 -19.14 -7.47 -16.31
C SER A 116 -19.99 -8.59 -16.92
N THR A 117 -20.67 -9.40 -16.09
CA THR A 117 -21.64 -10.40 -16.59
C THR A 117 -22.81 -9.74 -17.31
N SER A 118 -23.35 -8.62 -16.81
CA SER A 118 -24.43 -7.89 -17.49
C SER A 118 -24.00 -7.23 -18.81
N LEU A 119 -22.70 -6.91 -18.95
CA LEU A 119 -22.10 -6.30 -20.14
C LEU A 119 -21.48 -7.33 -21.10
N GLY A 120 -21.55 -8.63 -20.80
CA GLY A 120 -20.90 -9.68 -21.60
C GLY A 120 -19.36 -9.63 -21.61
N GLN A 121 -18.75 -8.92 -20.65
CA GLN A 121 -17.30 -8.72 -20.56
C GLN A 121 -16.66 -9.61 -19.49
N LYS A 122 -15.34 -9.83 -19.60
CA LYS A 122 -14.57 -10.53 -18.57
C LYS A 122 -14.37 -9.61 -17.35
N PRO A 123 -14.62 -10.07 -16.11
CA PRO A 123 -14.44 -9.26 -14.92
C PRO A 123 -12.97 -8.91 -14.71
N SER A 124 -12.68 -7.63 -14.47
CA SER A 124 -11.30 -7.15 -14.28
C SER A 124 -11.02 -6.82 -12.81
N LEU A 125 -10.03 -7.51 -12.23
CA LEU A 125 -9.60 -7.27 -10.84
C LEU A 125 -8.97 -5.88 -10.68
N THR A 126 -8.20 -5.43 -11.67
CA THR A 126 -7.53 -4.13 -11.66
C THR A 126 -8.51 -2.97 -11.53
N PHE A 127 -9.64 -3.03 -12.22
CA PHE A 127 -10.68 -2.00 -12.12
C PHE A 127 -11.35 -1.99 -10.74
N ALA A 128 -11.67 -3.17 -10.19
CA ALA A 128 -12.25 -3.30 -8.85
C ALA A 128 -11.29 -2.75 -7.77
N VAL A 129 -9.99 -3.05 -7.89
CA VAL A 129 -8.94 -2.52 -7.00
C VAL A 129 -8.81 -1.01 -7.17
N PHE A 130 -8.80 -0.49 -8.40
CA PHE A 130 -8.75 0.95 -8.65
C PHE A 130 -9.95 1.67 -8.03
N ARG A 131 -11.17 1.12 -8.17
CA ARG A 131 -12.39 1.65 -7.55
C ARG A 131 -12.32 1.64 -6.02
N PHE A 132 -11.63 0.67 -5.41
CA PHE A 132 -11.41 0.61 -3.96
C PHE A 132 -10.44 1.70 -3.46
N ILE A 133 -9.40 2.03 -4.24
CA ILE A 133 -8.34 2.98 -3.83
C ILE A 133 -8.62 4.43 -4.25
N ARG A 134 -9.42 4.69 -5.30
CA ARG A 134 -9.51 5.99 -5.99
C ARG A 134 -9.64 7.22 -5.10
N PHE A 135 -10.51 7.19 -4.09
CA PHE A 135 -10.73 8.36 -3.22
C PHE A 135 -9.53 8.64 -2.31
N ARG A 136 -8.87 7.58 -1.83
CA ARG A 136 -7.68 7.70 -0.99
C ARG A 136 -6.47 8.12 -1.81
N LEU A 137 -6.37 7.59 -3.03
CA LEU A 137 -5.36 7.99 -4.00
C LEU A 137 -5.51 9.48 -4.36
N PHE A 138 -6.73 9.93 -4.64
CA PHE A 138 -7.02 11.35 -4.89
C PHE A 138 -6.61 12.24 -3.72
N LEU A 139 -6.98 11.85 -2.49
CA LEU A 139 -6.58 12.58 -1.28
C LEU A 139 -5.05 12.64 -1.13
N ALA A 140 -4.36 11.51 -1.32
CA ALA A 140 -2.89 11.46 -1.25
C ALA A 140 -2.24 12.37 -2.31
N CYS A 141 -2.76 12.36 -3.54
CA CYS A 141 -2.32 13.25 -4.62
C CYS A 141 -2.57 14.73 -4.29
N ALA A 142 -3.73 15.08 -3.73
CA ALA A 142 -4.06 16.45 -3.36
C ALA A 142 -3.14 16.99 -2.24
N VAL A 143 -2.90 16.17 -1.21
CA VAL A 143 -1.96 16.52 -0.13
C VAL A 143 -0.53 16.62 -0.66
N PHE A 144 -0.14 15.75 -1.60
CA PHE A 144 1.18 15.82 -2.21
C PHE A 144 1.34 17.07 -3.09
N LEU A 145 0.31 17.44 -3.84
CA LEU A 145 0.29 18.70 -4.60
C LEU A 145 0.45 19.91 -3.66
N PHE A 146 -0.24 19.92 -2.53
CA PHE A 146 -0.06 20.94 -1.49
C PHE A 146 1.40 20.98 -1.00
N CYS A 147 1.99 19.83 -0.64
CA CYS A 147 3.41 19.75 -0.27
C CYS A 147 4.33 20.38 -1.32
N LEU A 148 4.03 20.18 -2.61
CA LEU A 148 4.86 20.70 -3.70
C LEU A 148 4.73 22.21 -3.85
N VAL A 149 3.52 22.76 -3.70
CA VAL A 149 3.32 24.21 -3.70
C VAL A 149 4.16 24.88 -2.61
N PHE A 150 4.13 24.37 -1.37
CA PHE A 150 4.99 24.87 -0.29
C PHE A 150 6.48 24.62 -0.55
N GLY A 151 6.81 23.48 -1.17
CA GLY A 151 8.17 23.16 -1.60
C GLY A 151 8.73 24.11 -2.66
N PHE A 152 7.89 24.68 -3.53
CA PHE A 152 8.29 25.75 -4.44
C PHE A 152 8.32 27.10 -3.73
N ILE A 153 7.30 27.47 -2.95
CA ILE A 153 7.23 28.79 -2.29
C ILE A 153 8.46 29.07 -1.41
N GLY A 154 8.96 28.07 -0.69
CA GLY A 154 10.12 28.23 0.21
C GLY A 154 11.36 28.78 -0.51
N PRO A 155 11.98 28.03 -1.43
CA PRO A 155 13.15 28.49 -2.16
C PRO A 155 12.87 29.65 -3.13
N THR A 156 11.68 29.69 -3.75
CA THR A 156 11.42 30.65 -4.84
C THR A 156 11.06 32.05 -4.34
N CYS A 157 10.25 32.16 -3.29
CA CYS A 157 9.81 33.45 -2.77
C CYS A 157 10.56 33.83 -1.49
N LEU A 158 10.60 32.92 -0.50
CA LEU A 158 11.06 33.27 0.84
C LEU A 158 12.59 33.36 0.94
N VAL A 159 13.31 32.36 0.43
CA VAL A 159 14.79 32.39 0.44
C VAL A 159 15.30 33.53 -0.42
N ARG A 160 14.67 33.80 -1.57
CA ARG A 160 15.01 34.97 -2.40
C ARG A 160 14.73 36.29 -1.72
N GLY A 161 13.58 36.41 -1.06
CA GLY A 161 13.23 37.61 -0.29
C GLY A 161 14.24 37.86 0.84
N LEU A 162 14.69 36.80 1.50
CA LEU A 162 15.72 36.88 2.52
C LEU A 162 17.08 37.30 1.94
N ILE A 163 17.51 36.73 0.81
CA ILE A 163 18.75 37.15 0.14
C ILE A 163 18.66 38.62 -0.28
N ALA A 164 17.54 39.06 -0.86
CA ALA A 164 17.33 40.45 -1.25
C ALA A 164 17.35 41.41 -0.02
N PHE A 165 16.82 40.97 1.12
CA PHE A 165 16.92 41.71 2.38
C PHE A 165 18.36 41.84 2.87
N VAL A 166 19.17 40.79 2.75
CA VAL A 166 20.59 40.81 3.14
C VAL A 166 21.41 41.70 2.20
N GLU A 167 21.15 41.68 0.90
CA GLU A 167 21.84 42.52 -0.08
C GLU A 167 21.48 44.01 0.06
N LYS A 168 20.21 44.33 0.30
CA LYS A 168 19.70 45.70 0.42
C LYS A 168 18.75 45.81 1.62
N PRO A 169 19.28 45.97 2.84
CA PRO A 169 18.46 46.03 4.03
C PRO A 169 17.59 47.30 4.03
N PRO A 170 16.25 47.19 4.14
CA PRO A 170 15.37 48.34 4.29
C PRO A 170 15.73 49.09 5.58
N ARG A 171 16.04 50.38 5.42
CA ARG A 171 16.36 51.28 6.54
C ARG A 171 15.08 51.96 7.02
N LEU A 172 14.95 52.11 8.33
CA LEU A 172 13.89 52.90 8.97
C LEU A 172 14.15 54.40 8.75
N LEU A 173 13.15 55.23 9.07
CA LEU A 173 13.26 56.70 9.01
C LEU A 173 14.44 57.26 9.83
N ASP A 174 14.91 56.50 10.82
CA ASP A 174 16.04 56.82 11.71
C ASP A 174 17.39 56.28 11.20
N GLY A 175 17.46 55.76 9.96
CA GLY A 175 18.68 55.21 9.36
C GLY A 175 19.11 53.82 9.86
N SER A 176 18.49 53.30 10.93
CA SER A 176 18.71 51.96 11.46
C SER A 176 18.09 50.86 10.56
N ILE A 177 18.71 49.68 10.54
CA ILE A 177 18.24 48.54 9.74
C ILE A 177 16.97 47.95 10.37
N ASN A 178 15.94 47.69 9.56
CA ASN A 178 14.73 47.03 10.04
C ASN A 178 14.94 45.50 10.14
N TYR A 179 15.45 45.04 11.29
CA TYR A 179 15.62 43.61 11.57
C TYR A 179 14.29 42.83 11.61
N SER A 180 13.15 43.49 11.83
CA SER A 180 11.84 42.83 11.88
C SER A 180 11.48 42.14 10.56
N THR A 181 11.87 42.71 9.43
CA THR A 181 11.62 42.13 8.10
C THR A 181 12.44 40.85 7.87
N GLY A 182 13.70 40.82 8.33
CA GLY A 182 14.54 39.63 8.27
C GLY A 182 14.02 38.50 9.15
N VAL A 183 13.60 38.82 10.37
CA VAL A 183 12.97 37.85 11.30
C VAL A 183 11.67 37.30 10.73
N TYR A 184 10.85 38.14 10.08
CA TYR A 184 9.65 37.68 9.38
C TYR A 184 9.94 36.64 8.30
N PHE A 185 10.93 36.89 7.42
CA PHE A 185 11.31 35.92 6.39
C PHE A 185 11.84 34.62 7.00
N ALA A 186 12.69 34.70 8.03
CA ALA A 186 13.22 33.52 8.71
C ALA A 186 12.09 32.67 9.35
N LEU A 187 11.15 33.30 10.05
CA LEU A 187 10.00 32.62 10.64
C LEU A 187 9.06 32.05 9.57
N ALA A 188 8.84 32.78 8.48
CA ALA A 188 8.03 32.31 7.36
C ALA A 188 8.64 31.07 6.70
N ILE A 189 9.97 31.04 6.49
CA ILE A 189 10.68 29.87 5.97
C ILE A 189 10.46 28.66 6.89
N PHE A 190 10.62 28.86 8.21
CA PHE A 190 10.41 27.81 9.19
C PHE A 190 8.98 27.25 9.16
N VAL A 191 7.96 28.11 9.12
CA VAL A 191 6.56 27.69 9.06
C VAL A 191 6.24 26.95 7.75
N VAL A 192 6.68 27.49 6.61
CA VAL A 192 6.48 26.85 5.29
C VAL A 192 7.14 25.48 5.24
N GLU A 193 8.34 25.35 5.81
CA GLU A 193 9.07 24.08 5.83
C GLU A 193 8.39 23.05 6.74
N ILE A 194 7.87 23.45 7.90
CA ILE A 194 7.07 22.56 8.75
C ILE A 194 5.82 22.09 8.01
N LEU A 195 5.07 22.99 7.36
CA LEU A 195 3.87 22.61 6.61
C LEU A 195 4.20 21.66 5.45
N ARG A 196 5.32 21.91 4.76
CA ARG A 196 5.84 21.04 3.69
C ARG A 196 6.14 19.64 4.23
N VAL A 197 6.89 19.53 5.32
CA VAL A 197 7.27 18.24 5.92
C VAL A 197 6.03 17.49 6.44
N LEU A 198 5.09 18.18 7.09
CA LEU A 198 3.84 17.58 7.56
C LEU A 198 2.99 17.06 6.39
N ALA A 199 2.84 17.83 5.32
CA ALA A 199 2.12 17.39 4.12
C ALA A 199 2.81 16.20 3.45
N TYR A 200 4.15 16.22 3.34
CA TYR A 200 4.92 15.11 2.80
C TYR A 200 4.72 13.83 3.62
N SER A 201 4.83 13.92 4.95
CA SER A 201 4.58 12.82 5.87
C SER A 201 3.14 12.28 5.75
N ALA A 202 2.17 13.18 5.64
CA ALA A 202 0.77 12.82 5.46
C ALA A 202 0.52 12.03 4.16
N THR A 203 1.15 12.43 3.04
CA THR A 203 1.09 11.67 1.78
C THR A 203 1.57 10.24 1.99
N TRP A 204 2.73 10.04 2.60
CA TRP A 204 3.26 8.71 2.87
C TRP A 204 2.37 7.90 3.82
N ALA A 205 1.88 8.51 4.90
CA ALA A 205 0.98 7.86 5.84
C ALA A 205 -0.31 7.35 5.15
N ILE A 206 -0.93 8.17 4.30
CA ILE A 206 -2.13 7.79 3.54
C ILE A 206 -1.81 6.69 2.52
N SER A 207 -0.68 6.80 1.80
CA SER A 207 -0.23 5.82 0.82
C SER A 207 0.04 4.46 1.44
N TYR A 208 0.85 4.41 2.51
CA TYR A 208 1.16 3.16 3.21
C TYR A 208 -0.10 2.49 3.75
N ARG A 209 -0.98 3.25 4.40
CA ARG A 209 -2.25 2.72 4.91
C ARG A 209 -3.12 2.15 3.80
N THR A 210 -3.18 2.84 2.66
CA THR A 210 -3.95 2.39 1.50
C THR A 210 -3.35 1.14 0.89
N ALA A 211 -2.01 1.06 0.80
CA ALA A 211 -1.28 -0.09 0.30
C ALA A 211 -1.47 -1.33 1.17
N ILE A 212 -1.35 -1.22 2.51
CA ILE A 212 -1.57 -2.33 3.46
C ILE A 212 -2.99 -2.87 3.29
N ARG A 213 -4.00 -1.98 3.30
CA ARG A 213 -5.40 -2.38 3.16
C ARG A 213 -5.68 -3.05 1.82
N THR A 214 -5.09 -2.56 0.73
CA THR A 214 -5.28 -3.11 -0.61
C THR A 214 -4.61 -4.46 -0.75
N ARG A 215 -3.34 -4.59 -0.33
CA ARG A 215 -2.61 -5.86 -0.29
C ARG A 215 -3.37 -6.90 0.52
N GLY A 216 -3.76 -6.58 1.75
CA GLY A 216 -4.48 -7.49 2.63
C GLY A 216 -5.81 -7.95 2.03
N ALA A 217 -6.55 -7.04 1.40
CA ALA A 217 -7.83 -7.37 0.80
C ALA A 217 -7.72 -8.24 -0.47
N VAL A 218 -6.76 -7.94 -1.36
CA VAL A 218 -6.50 -8.75 -2.56
C VAL A 218 -6.01 -10.15 -2.16
N LEU A 219 -5.10 -10.23 -1.20
CA LEU A 219 -4.54 -11.49 -0.73
C LEU A 219 -5.60 -12.39 -0.08
N ALA A 220 -6.48 -11.81 0.73
CA ALA A 220 -7.55 -12.55 1.36
C ALA A 220 -8.68 -12.94 0.37
N LEU A 221 -8.92 -12.15 -0.68
CA LEU A 221 -9.81 -12.54 -1.78
C LEU A 221 -9.22 -13.72 -2.56
N LEU A 222 -7.91 -13.69 -2.85
CA LEU A 222 -7.19 -14.78 -3.50
C LEU A 222 -7.27 -16.06 -2.65
N TYR A 223 -6.99 -15.96 -1.35
CA TYR A 223 -7.07 -17.08 -0.42
C TYR A 223 -8.46 -17.74 -0.40
N ARG A 224 -9.54 -16.94 -0.33
CA ARG A 224 -10.92 -17.47 -0.39
C ARG A 224 -11.25 -18.12 -1.72
N THR A 225 -10.75 -17.57 -2.82
CA THR A 225 -10.97 -18.12 -4.16
C THR A 225 -10.27 -19.47 -4.32
N LEU A 226 -9.07 -19.61 -3.74
CA LEU A 226 -8.34 -20.88 -3.70
C LEU A 226 -9.09 -21.93 -2.88
N LEU A 227 -9.56 -21.59 -1.67
CA LEU A 227 -10.33 -22.52 -0.82
C LEU A 227 -11.64 -23.00 -1.47
N GLY A 228 -12.31 -22.15 -2.26
CA GLY A 228 -13.56 -22.51 -2.95
C GLY A 228 -13.38 -23.26 -4.26
N SER A 229 -12.15 -23.31 -4.79
CA SER A 229 -11.84 -23.91 -6.09
C SER A 229 -11.58 -25.42 -5.95
N LYS A 230 -12.53 -26.24 -6.41
CA LYS A 230 -12.32 -27.70 -6.58
C LYS A 230 -11.23 -28.02 -7.63
N SER A 231 -10.83 -27.05 -8.44
CA SER A 231 -9.82 -27.14 -9.50
C SER A 231 -8.43 -26.64 -9.05
N MET A 232 -8.08 -26.80 -7.77
CA MET A 232 -6.71 -26.52 -7.29
C MET A 232 -5.65 -27.48 -7.85
N ARG A 233 -6.06 -28.52 -8.59
CA ARG A 233 -5.17 -29.53 -9.17
C ARG A 233 -4.18 -28.98 -10.22
N VAL A 234 -4.36 -27.74 -10.68
CA VAL A 234 -3.57 -27.12 -11.77
C VAL A 234 -2.40 -26.25 -11.27
N LYS A 235 -2.41 -25.76 -10.03
CA LYS A 235 -1.33 -24.91 -9.48
C LYS A 235 -0.64 -25.56 -8.29
N SER A 236 0.69 -25.55 -8.29
CA SER A 236 1.49 -26.08 -7.19
C SER A 236 1.34 -25.21 -5.93
N SER A 237 1.31 -25.83 -4.74
CA SER A 237 1.30 -25.10 -3.45
C SER A 237 2.45 -24.09 -3.35
N ALA A 238 3.60 -24.39 -3.94
CA ALA A 238 4.75 -23.48 -4.00
C ALA A 238 4.48 -22.24 -4.87
N GLU A 239 3.76 -22.39 -5.99
CA GLU A 239 3.38 -21.27 -6.86
C GLU A 239 2.43 -20.31 -6.13
N VAL A 240 1.47 -20.86 -5.39
CA VAL A 240 0.55 -20.06 -4.57
C VAL A 240 1.32 -19.27 -3.52
N ILE A 241 2.25 -19.90 -2.79
CA ILE A 241 3.07 -19.21 -1.78
C ILE A 241 3.91 -18.09 -2.43
N ASN A 242 4.49 -18.33 -3.60
CA ASN A 242 5.25 -17.32 -4.34
C ASN A 242 4.38 -16.12 -4.74
N ILE A 243 3.13 -16.34 -5.18
CA ILE A 243 2.18 -15.25 -5.46
C ILE A 243 1.91 -14.43 -4.20
N PHE A 244 1.70 -15.08 -3.05
CA PHE A 244 1.43 -14.37 -1.79
C PHE A 244 2.62 -13.53 -1.32
N ALA A 245 3.84 -14.06 -1.47
CA ALA A 245 5.07 -13.40 -1.04
C ALA A 245 5.49 -12.27 -1.99
N ASN A 246 5.59 -12.55 -3.29
CA ASN A 246 6.18 -11.63 -4.26
C ASN A 246 5.14 -10.69 -4.88
N GLU A 247 4.02 -11.20 -5.40
CA GLU A 247 3.02 -10.36 -6.06
C GLU A 247 2.27 -9.47 -5.06
N GLY A 248 2.06 -9.97 -3.83
CA GLY A 248 1.53 -9.16 -2.74
C GLY A 248 2.39 -7.94 -2.41
N GLN A 249 3.72 -8.09 -2.47
CA GLN A 249 4.64 -6.98 -2.26
C GLN A 249 4.60 -5.99 -3.43
N ARG A 250 4.60 -6.47 -4.67
CA ARG A 250 4.52 -5.61 -5.87
C ARG A 250 3.25 -4.75 -5.88
N ILE A 251 2.10 -5.30 -5.44
CA ILE A 251 0.86 -4.53 -5.28
C ILE A 251 1.01 -3.44 -4.21
N PHE A 252 1.65 -3.77 -3.08
CA PHE A 252 1.91 -2.79 -2.03
C PHE A 252 2.79 -1.66 -2.53
N ASP A 253 3.89 -1.96 -3.24
CA ASP A 253 4.80 -0.96 -3.78
C ASP A 253 4.05 -0.08 -4.81
N ALA A 254 3.32 -0.69 -5.74
CA ALA A 254 2.55 0.03 -6.76
C ALA A 254 1.55 1.04 -6.16
N VAL A 255 0.80 0.64 -5.12
CA VAL A 255 -0.16 1.53 -4.45
C VAL A 255 0.56 2.61 -3.62
N THR A 256 1.69 2.27 -3.01
CA THR A 256 2.46 3.20 -2.17
C THR A 256 3.04 4.34 -3.02
N PHE A 257 3.64 4.02 -4.17
CA PHE A 257 4.30 5.00 -5.04
C PHE A 257 3.35 5.67 -6.05
N ALA A 258 2.07 5.29 -6.11
CA ALA A 258 1.13 5.84 -7.08
C ALA A 258 1.02 7.38 -7.07
N PRO A 259 0.93 8.08 -5.92
CA PRO A 259 0.91 9.55 -5.91
C PRO A 259 2.18 10.17 -6.49
N LEU A 260 3.34 9.56 -6.25
CA LEU A 260 4.62 10.02 -6.79
C LEU A 260 4.65 9.90 -8.30
N VAL A 261 4.16 8.80 -8.87
CA VAL A 261 4.11 8.60 -10.33
C VAL A 261 3.14 9.58 -11.00
N ILE A 262 1.99 9.86 -10.38
CA ILE A 262 0.98 10.76 -10.93
C ILE A 262 1.46 12.22 -10.87
N ILE A 263 2.01 12.64 -9.73
CA ILE A 263 2.33 14.04 -9.47
C ILE A 263 3.76 14.39 -9.86
N GLY A 264 4.69 13.44 -9.86
CA GLY A 264 6.11 13.63 -10.21
C GLY A 264 6.33 14.39 -11.54
N PRO A 265 5.63 14.07 -12.63
CA PRO A 265 5.74 14.83 -13.88
C PRO A 265 5.40 16.32 -13.73
N PHE A 266 4.39 16.66 -12.91
CA PHE A 266 4.02 18.06 -12.66
C PHE A 266 5.13 18.82 -11.92
N VAL A 267 5.84 18.14 -11.00
CA VAL A 267 7.00 18.71 -10.30
C VAL A 267 8.13 19.00 -11.26
N LEU A 268 8.44 18.04 -12.14
CA LEU A 268 9.50 18.19 -13.13
C LEU A 268 9.19 19.34 -14.10
N ILE A 269 7.97 19.40 -14.62
CA ILE A 269 7.54 20.48 -15.52
C ILE A 269 7.56 21.83 -14.82
N GLY A 270 7.00 21.93 -13.62
CA GLY A 270 6.99 23.16 -12.83
C GLY A 270 8.40 23.65 -12.47
N GLY A 271 9.28 22.72 -12.09
CA GLY A 271 10.69 23.00 -11.81
C GLY A 271 11.45 23.48 -13.04
N LEU A 272 11.23 22.85 -14.20
CA LEU A 272 11.86 23.24 -15.45
C LEU A 272 11.42 24.65 -15.88
N ILE A 273 10.11 24.95 -15.83
CA ILE A 273 9.58 26.28 -16.15
C ILE A 273 10.19 27.33 -15.22
N TYR A 274 10.23 27.04 -13.92
CA TYR A 274 10.82 27.96 -12.95
C TYR A 274 12.32 28.20 -13.23
N LEU A 275 13.09 27.14 -13.47
CA LEU A 275 14.53 27.25 -13.72
C LEU A 275 14.83 28.07 -14.99
N LEU A 276 14.03 27.87 -16.05
CA LEU A 276 14.10 28.66 -17.28
C LEU A 276 13.81 30.15 -17.05
N ARG A 277 12.85 30.48 -16.17
CA ARG A 277 12.54 31.88 -15.84
C ARG A 277 13.64 32.57 -15.05
N VAL A 278 14.39 31.82 -14.26
CA VAL A 278 15.39 32.34 -13.32
C VAL A 278 16.75 32.49 -13.96
N ILE A 279 17.25 31.37 -14.50
CA ILE A 279 18.62 31.25 -15.01
C ILE A 279 18.64 31.51 -16.52
N GLY A 280 17.49 31.37 -17.19
CA GLY A 280 17.40 31.43 -18.64
C GLY A 280 17.73 30.10 -19.31
N PRO A 281 17.99 30.10 -20.63
CA PRO A 281 18.19 28.88 -21.43
C PRO A 281 19.37 28.02 -20.99
N LEU A 282 20.38 28.60 -20.33
CA LEU A 282 21.54 27.86 -19.81
C LEU A 282 21.16 26.77 -18.80
N SER A 283 20.01 26.90 -18.14
CA SER A 283 19.47 25.87 -17.25
C SER A 283 19.23 24.52 -17.93
N LEU A 284 18.97 24.51 -19.23
CA LEU A 284 18.74 23.28 -20.01
C LEU A 284 19.96 22.36 -20.04
N LEU A 285 21.17 22.92 -19.99
CA LEU A 285 22.40 22.13 -19.92
C LEU A 285 22.44 21.31 -18.62
N GLY A 286 22.13 21.94 -17.48
CA GLY A 286 22.11 21.26 -16.19
C GLY A 286 21.02 20.18 -16.12
N VAL A 287 19.83 20.48 -16.64
CA VAL A 287 18.73 19.51 -16.74
C VAL A 287 19.13 18.34 -17.66
N GLY A 288 19.82 18.60 -18.76
CA GLY A 288 20.35 17.57 -19.66
C GLY A 288 21.32 16.61 -18.95
N VAL A 289 22.20 17.13 -18.08
CA VAL A 289 23.10 16.29 -17.27
C VAL A 289 22.31 15.37 -16.34
N PHE A 290 21.26 15.88 -15.67
CA PHE A 290 20.39 15.02 -14.84
C PHE A 290 19.73 13.90 -15.63
N PHE A 291 19.21 14.19 -16.84
CA PHE A 291 18.64 13.15 -17.70
C PHE A 291 19.67 12.09 -18.12
N VAL A 292 20.91 12.48 -18.41
CA VAL A 292 22.00 11.51 -18.70
C VAL A 292 22.25 10.61 -17.49
N PHE A 293 22.31 11.18 -16.28
CA PHE A 293 22.44 10.40 -15.05
C PHE A 293 21.25 9.46 -14.83
N ASP A 294 20.03 9.90 -15.08
CA ASP A 294 18.83 9.05 -14.96
C ASP A 294 18.86 7.88 -15.95
N ILE A 295 19.32 8.11 -17.19
CA ILE A 295 19.50 7.05 -18.19
C ILE A 295 20.56 6.04 -17.73
N ILE A 296 21.70 6.51 -17.21
CA ILE A 296 22.75 5.64 -16.65
C ILE A 296 22.18 4.81 -15.49
N GLN A 297 21.45 5.44 -14.56
CA GLN A 297 20.80 4.75 -13.45
C GLN A 297 19.80 3.68 -13.94
N ALA A 298 19.04 3.97 -15.00
CA ALA A 298 18.12 3.01 -15.60
C ALA A 298 18.85 1.80 -16.21
N ILE A 299 19.95 2.03 -16.95
CA ILE A 299 20.78 0.95 -17.52
C ILE A 299 21.36 0.09 -16.39
N LEU A 300 21.94 0.71 -15.36
CA LEU A 300 22.46 0.01 -14.18
C LEU A 300 21.36 -0.81 -13.48
N GLY A 301 20.15 -0.27 -13.37
CA GLY A 301 19.00 -0.97 -12.82
C GLY A 301 18.62 -2.22 -13.63
N ILE A 302 18.57 -2.12 -14.97
CA ILE A 302 18.28 -3.26 -15.85
C ILE A 302 19.39 -4.31 -15.76
N MET A 303 20.66 -3.88 -15.74
CA MET A 303 21.79 -4.79 -15.56
C MET A 303 21.71 -5.52 -14.22
N LEU A 304 21.43 -4.80 -13.13
CA LEU A 304 21.25 -5.39 -11.79
C LEU A 304 20.15 -6.45 -11.80
N LEU A 305 19.01 -6.20 -12.44
CA LEU A 305 17.93 -7.18 -12.57
C LEU A 305 18.35 -8.42 -13.37
N LYS A 306 19.13 -8.25 -14.45
CA LYS A 306 19.68 -9.37 -15.23
C LYS A 306 20.63 -10.22 -14.40
N TYR A 307 21.58 -9.61 -13.70
CA TYR A 307 22.51 -10.33 -12.83
C TYR A 307 21.78 -11.02 -11.67
N ARG A 308 20.81 -10.34 -11.05
CA ARG A 308 19.99 -10.93 -9.99
C ARG A 308 19.26 -12.19 -10.47
N LYS A 309 18.72 -12.18 -11.71
CA LYS A 309 18.07 -13.36 -12.29
C LYS A 309 19.05 -14.52 -12.46
N LEU A 310 20.25 -14.27 -12.97
CA LEU A 310 21.30 -15.29 -13.12
C LEU A 310 21.73 -15.84 -11.75
N THR A 311 21.89 -14.99 -10.74
CA THR A 311 22.22 -15.41 -9.38
C THR A 311 21.14 -16.30 -8.78
N ILE A 312 19.86 -15.95 -8.98
CA ILE A 312 18.73 -16.76 -8.51
C ILE A 312 18.76 -18.14 -9.20
N GLU A 313 18.92 -18.21 -10.52
CA GLU A 313 18.95 -19.47 -11.27
C GLU A 313 20.10 -20.39 -10.82
N GLN A 314 21.30 -19.83 -10.62
CA GLN A 314 22.44 -20.60 -10.12
C GLN A 314 22.23 -21.06 -8.67
N THR A 315 21.64 -20.20 -7.84
CA THR A 315 21.31 -20.55 -6.46
C THR A 315 20.29 -21.68 -6.40
N GLU A 316 19.26 -21.65 -7.27
CA GLU A 316 18.25 -22.71 -7.37
C GLU A 316 18.85 -24.05 -7.82
N LYS A 317 19.74 -24.06 -8.82
CA LYS A 317 20.46 -25.28 -9.25
C LYS A 317 21.28 -25.88 -8.10
N ARG A 318 22.04 -25.05 -7.39
CA ARG A 318 22.84 -25.49 -6.23
C ARG A 318 21.96 -26.05 -5.12
N MET A 319 20.86 -25.36 -4.78
CA MET A 319 19.92 -25.80 -3.75
C MET A 319 19.21 -27.10 -4.14
N GLY A 320 18.90 -27.29 -5.43
CA GLY A 320 18.36 -28.54 -5.97
C GLY A 320 19.31 -29.71 -5.77
N LEU A 321 20.58 -29.57 -6.18
CA LEU A 321 21.60 -30.61 -6.01
C LEU A 321 21.83 -30.97 -4.54
N ILE A 322 21.89 -29.97 -3.66
CA ILE A 322 22.00 -30.21 -2.21
C ILE A 322 20.78 -30.96 -1.68
N GLY A 323 19.58 -30.63 -2.16
CA GLY A 323 18.35 -31.35 -1.82
C GLY A 323 18.38 -32.83 -2.22
N GLU A 324 18.87 -33.14 -3.43
CA GLU A 324 19.06 -34.52 -3.90
C GLU A 324 20.09 -35.28 -3.06
N ILE A 325 21.23 -34.65 -2.75
CA ILE A 325 22.29 -35.24 -1.92
C ILE A 325 21.77 -35.56 -0.51
N LEU A 326 21.02 -34.65 0.10
CA LEU A 326 20.42 -34.86 1.42
C LEU A 326 19.42 -36.01 1.42
N THR A 327 18.65 -36.17 0.34
CA THR A 327 17.69 -37.27 0.18
C THR A 327 18.40 -38.62 0.04
N CYS A 328 19.56 -38.66 -0.64
CA CYS A 328 20.33 -39.88 -0.90
C CYS A 328 21.49 -40.13 0.07
N ILE A 329 21.57 -39.40 1.20
CA ILE A 329 22.76 -39.39 2.07
C ILE A 329 23.16 -40.76 2.62
N LYS A 330 22.17 -41.64 2.91
CA LYS A 330 22.43 -43.01 3.37
C LYS A 330 23.14 -43.85 2.31
N CYS A 331 22.67 -43.80 1.06
CA CYS A 331 23.28 -44.53 -0.05
C CYS A 331 24.68 -44.00 -0.37
N ILE A 332 24.90 -42.69 -0.26
CA ILE A 332 26.21 -42.07 -0.47
C ILE A 332 27.21 -42.56 0.57
N LYS A 333 26.83 -42.59 1.86
CA LYS A 333 27.69 -43.09 2.94
C LYS A 333 27.97 -44.59 2.85
N LEU A 334 26.97 -45.40 2.51
CA LEU A 334 27.14 -46.85 2.35
C LEU A 334 28.11 -47.23 1.22
N ASN A 335 28.19 -46.39 0.17
CA ASN A 335 29.08 -46.61 -0.97
C ASN A 335 30.37 -45.78 -0.94
N ALA A 336 30.62 -45.02 0.13
CA ALA A 336 31.76 -44.09 0.25
C ALA A 336 31.90 -43.09 -0.95
N TRP A 337 30.78 -42.64 -1.52
CA TRP A 337 30.75 -41.74 -2.69
C TRP A 337 30.86 -40.25 -2.35
N GLU A 338 31.19 -39.93 -1.11
CA GLU A 338 31.24 -38.56 -0.59
C GLU A 338 32.15 -37.62 -1.40
N MET A 339 33.33 -38.10 -1.81
CA MET A 339 34.26 -37.29 -2.61
C MET A 339 33.75 -36.97 -4.02
N LEU A 340 33.01 -37.88 -4.64
CA LEU A 340 32.45 -37.69 -5.98
C LEU A 340 31.34 -36.63 -5.95
N PHE A 341 30.46 -36.68 -4.95
CA PHE A 341 29.41 -35.68 -4.77
C PHE A 341 29.94 -34.34 -4.26
N TYR A 342 30.99 -34.34 -3.44
CA TYR A 342 31.66 -33.10 -3.02
C TYR A 342 32.20 -32.33 -4.23
N ARG A 343 32.92 -33.02 -5.13
CA ARG A 343 33.44 -32.41 -6.37
C ARG A 343 32.32 -31.88 -7.26
N ARG A 344 31.21 -32.62 -7.37
CA ARG A 344 30.05 -32.23 -8.20
C ARG A 344 29.23 -31.08 -7.61
N GLY A 345 29.09 -31.00 -6.29
CA GLY A 345 28.30 -29.99 -5.59
C GLY A 345 29.03 -28.67 -5.35
N PHE A 346 30.36 -28.70 -5.23
CA PHE A 346 31.20 -27.52 -4.97
C PHE A 346 32.00 -27.02 -6.16
N GLY A 347 31.99 -27.72 -7.30
CA GLY A 347 32.57 -27.23 -8.55
C GLY A 347 34.03 -26.78 -8.40
N ILE A 348 34.87 -27.66 -7.83
CA ILE A 348 36.33 -27.56 -7.89
C ILE A 348 36.85 -28.59 -8.87
#